data_AF-A0A1I0MTP9-F1
#
_entry.id   AF-A0A1I0MTP9-F1
#
_cell.length_a   1.000
_cell.length_b   1.000
_cell.length_c   1.000
_cell.angle_alpha   90.00
_cell.angle_beta   90.00
_cell.angle_gamma   90.00
#
_symmetry.space_group_name_H-M   'P 1'
#
loop_
_entity.id
_entity.type
_entity.pdbx_description
1 polymer ?
#
loop_
_entity_poly.entity_id
_entity_poly.type
_entity_poly.pdbx_seq_one_letter_code
_entity_poly.pdbx_strand_id
1 'polypeptide(L)'
;MKNIKLSAVLLTAAVVLAGCGYNDTEATTSTYMSETEETTVTVEDINTHTYPNGTWNKTECHSCCNATVEITNADDEGFDFSGQFCTFAKYGEMEGRAVYISDTTAVWPPLDDDPDPVSTPSGYIYFEFDDQGLHITTEGNIDVGPGPSHSGFFIQGDPHYINDEYIAETFSEDELSVMSEILTQEQYEDEFTVDINRTQMITSDIELEDGRTGRLIHGFAPGAALGVGFDMLITDDGIIYYLNITGTFATNDGSYEGTELPGYSNI
;
A
#
# COMPACT_ATOMS: atom_id res chain seq x y z
N MET A 1 14.18 23.52 -42.65
CA MET A 1 15.39 23.70 -41.82
C MET A 1 15.38 25.09 -41.23
N LYS A 2 14.93 25.23 -39.98
CA LYS A 2 15.03 26.48 -39.21
C LYS A 2 15.98 26.19 -38.05
N ASN A 3 17.15 26.82 -38.06
CA ASN A 3 18.07 26.76 -36.94
C ASN A 3 17.52 27.66 -35.82
N ILE A 4 17.05 27.08 -34.73
CA ILE A 4 16.70 27.82 -33.52
C ILE A 4 17.94 27.80 -32.64
N LYS A 5 18.53 28.98 -32.40
CA LYS A 5 19.55 29.15 -31.37
C LYS A 5 18.84 29.30 -30.03
N LEU A 6 18.93 28.29 -29.17
CA LEU A 6 18.54 28.43 -27.76
C LEU A 6 19.74 28.94 -26.98
N SER A 7 19.66 30.18 -26.49
CA SER A 7 20.61 30.70 -25.51
C SER A 7 20.20 30.19 -24.13
N ALA A 8 20.94 29.23 -23.58
CA ALA A 8 20.75 28.81 -22.19
C ALA A 8 21.24 29.94 -21.27
N VAL A 9 20.32 30.54 -20.50
CA VAL A 9 20.66 31.43 -19.38
C VAL A 9 20.96 30.52 -18.19
N LEU A 10 22.24 30.39 -17.84
CA LEU A 10 22.65 29.70 -16.61
C LEU A 10 22.23 30.55 -15.41
N LEU A 11 21.30 30.03 -14.61
CA LEU A 11 20.97 30.58 -13.30
C LEU A 11 22.05 30.11 -12.31
N THR A 12 22.99 30.98 -11.95
CA THR A 12 23.94 30.71 -10.87
C THR A 12 23.19 30.67 -9.53
N ALA A 13 23.02 29.47 -8.98
CA ALA A 13 22.59 29.29 -7.60
C ALA A 13 23.73 29.71 -6.66
N ALA A 14 23.54 30.81 -5.93
CA ALA A 14 24.41 31.16 -4.81
C ALA A 14 24.00 30.30 -3.60
N VAL A 15 24.85 29.34 -3.22
CA VAL A 15 24.70 28.60 -1.97
C VAL A 15 25.17 29.50 -0.82
N VAL A 16 24.23 29.99 -0.01
CA VAL A 16 24.54 30.67 1.26
C VAL A 16 24.44 29.64 2.37
N LEU A 17 25.58 29.15 2.86
CA LEU A 17 25.69 28.36 4.08
C LEU A 17 25.61 29.32 5.28
N ALA A 18 24.46 29.35 5.97
CA ALA A 18 24.31 30.06 7.24
C ALA A 18 24.76 29.17 8.41
N GLY A 19 26.06 29.24 8.73
CA GLY A 19 26.59 28.73 10.00
C GLY A 19 26.62 29.84 11.05
N CYS A 20 25.98 29.61 12.19
CA CYS A 20 26.07 30.48 13.36
C CYS A 20 27.50 30.50 13.91
N GLY A 21 28.18 31.65 13.86
CA GLY A 21 29.49 31.81 14.49
C GLY A 21 30.17 33.13 14.11
N TYR A 22 30.38 33.97 15.12
CA TYR A 22 30.97 35.32 15.08
C TYR A 22 32.40 35.37 14.49
N ASN A 23 32.61 36.29 13.55
CA ASN A 23 33.77 37.20 13.30
C ASN A 23 34.30 37.21 11.85
N ASP A 24 34.35 38.43 11.32
CA ASP A 24 35.11 38.97 10.18
C ASP A 24 35.43 38.01 9.02
N THR A 25 34.74 38.21 7.89
CA THR A 25 35.13 37.58 6.63
C THR A 25 35.11 38.61 5.50
N GLU A 26 36.30 38.96 4.99
CA GLU A 26 36.43 39.58 3.67
C GLU A 26 35.93 38.57 2.62
N ALA A 27 34.88 38.96 1.90
CA ALA A 27 34.32 38.16 0.82
C ALA A 27 35.35 38.06 -0.32
N THR A 28 36.01 36.91 -0.43
CA THR A 28 36.89 36.61 -1.57
C THR A 28 36.04 36.07 -2.71
N THR A 29 35.79 36.88 -3.74
CA THR A 29 35.12 36.43 -4.96
C THR A 29 36.14 35.73 -5.86
N SER A 30 36.07 34.41 -5.97
CA SER A 30 36.86 33.63 -6.94
C SER A 30 36.07 33.48 -8.24
N THR A 31 36.47 34.19 -9.28
CA THR A 31 35.93 34.03 -10.64
C THR A 31 36.58 32.81 -11.30
N TYR A 32 35.86 31.70 -11.40
CA TYR A 32 36.27 30.58 -12.25
C TYR A 32 35.80 30.85 -13.68
N MET A 33 36.75 31.03 -14.59
CA MET A 33 36.49 31.00 -16.03
C MET A 33 36.43 29.53 -16.45
N SER A 34 35.26 29.02 -16.81
CA SER A 34 35.14 27.70 -17.44
C SER A 34 35.19 27.89 -18.96
N GLU A 35 36.05 27.15 -19.63
CA GLU A 35 36.06 27.05 -21.09
C GLU A 35 34.80 26.31 -21.54
N THR A 36 34.06 26.90 -22.47
CA THR A 36 32.89 26.30 -23.10
C THR A 36 33.34 25.51 -24.33
N GLU A 37 33.39 24.19 -24.25
CA GLU A 37 33.45 23.34 -25.45
C GLU A 37 32.07 23.31 -26.11
N GLU A 38 31.99 23.75 -27.37
CA GLU A 38 30.78 23.60 -28.19
C GLU A 38 30.66 22.14 -28.66
N THR A 39 29.93 21.34 -27.89
CA THR A 39 29.49 20.01 -28.34
C THR A 39 28.23 20.17 -29.20
N THR A 40 28.36 19.97 -30.51
CA THR A 40 27.22 19.79 -31.41
C THR A 40 26.51 18.48 -31.08
N VAL A 41 25.39 18.56 -30.35
CA VAL A 41 24.46 17.44 -30.18
C VAL A 41 23.51 17.45 -31.38
N THR A 42 23.62 16.44 -32.24
CA THR A 42 22.55 16.12 -33.19
C THR A 42 21.36 15.60 -32.41
N VAL A 43 20.26 16.36 -32.40
CA VAL A 43 18.96 15.87 -31.92
C VAL A 43 18.48 14.86 -32.96
N GLU A 44 18.88 13.60 -32.81
CA GLU A 44 18.04 12.51 -33.28
C GLU A 44 16.76 12.54 -32.43
N ASP A 45 15.60 12.44 -33.07
CA ASP A 45 14.31 12.33 -32.41
C ASP A 45 14.32 11.16 -31.42
N ILE A 46 14.65 11.42 -30.15
CA ILE A 46 14.38 10.50 -29.05
C ILE A 46 12.91 10.70 -28.69
N ASN A 47 12.03 10.20 -29.54
CA ASN A 47 10.64 9.94 -29.16
C ASN A 47 10.62 8.59 -28.42
N THR A 48 11.32 8.49 -27.28
CA THR A 48 11.15 7.36 -26.38
C THR A 48 9.96 7.67 -25.49
N HIS A 49 8.77 7.68 -26.09
CA HIS A 49 7.57 7.51 -25.29
C HIS A 49 7.64 6.08 -24.75
N THR A 50 8.08 5.95 -23.49
CA THR A 50 8.13 4.66 -22.82
C THR A 50 6.72 4.36 -22.38
N TYR A 51 6.03 3.51 -23.14
CA TYR A 51 4.70 3.07 -22.78
C TYR A 51 4.70 2.34 -21.42
N PRO A 52 3.62 2.44 -20.62
CA PRO A 52 3.56 1.99 -19.23
C PRO A 52 3.44 0.47 -19.05
N ASN A 53 4.00 -0.33 -19.96
CA ASN A 53 3.91 -1.79 -19.91
C ASN A 53 4.56 -2.36 -18.64
N GLY A 54 4.00 -3.48 -18.17
CA GLY A 54 4.49 -4.27 -17.06
C GLY A 54 3.53 -4.33 -15.89
N THR A 55 4.03 -4.89 -14.79
CA THR A 55 3.27 -5.15 -13.57
C THR A 55 3.34 -3.97 -12.61
N TRP A 56 2.17 -3.51 -12.18
CA TRP A 56 1.98 -2.42 -11.23
C TRP A 56 1.34 -2.96 -9.95
N ASN A 57 1.98 -2.75 -8.81
CA ASN A 57 1.54 -3.25 -7.51
C ASN A 57 1.04 -2.09 -6.65
N LYS A 58 -0.15 -2.26 -6.07
CA LYS A 58 -0.74 -1.28 -5.15
C LYS A 58 0.13 -1.16 -3.91
N THR A 59 0.44 0.07 -3.56
CA THR A 59 1.30 0.43 -2.44
C THR A 59 0.59 1.46 -1.55
N GLU A 60 1.20 1.82 -0.42
CA GLU A 60 0.65 2.79 0.54
C GLU A 60 -0.76 2.41 1.03
N CYS A 61 -1.02 1.11 1.12
CA CYS A 61 -2.24 0.56 1.66
C CYS A 61 -1.91 -0.51 2.71
N HIS A 62 -2.94 -1.03 3.38
CA HIS A 62 -2.77 -2.24 4.18
C HIS A 62 -2.47 -3.42 3.25
N SER A 63 -1.62 -4.36 3.66
CA SER A 63 -1.25 -5.55 2.88
C SER A 63 -2.46 -6.44 2.53
N CYS A 64 -3.50 -6.39 3.36
CA CYS A 64 -4.78 -7.05 3.13
C CYS A 64 -5.62 -6.35 2.03
N CYS A 65 -5.23 -5.17 1.59
CA CYS A 65 -5.89 -4.40 0.52
C CYS A 65 -5.04 -4.34 -0.75
N ASN A 66 -4.16 -5.33 -0.94
CA ASN A 66 -3.25 -5.38 -2.07
C ASN A 66 -4.00 -5.51 -3.41
N ALA A 67 -3.36 -5.06 -4.47
CA ALA A 67 -3.83 -5.25 -5.83
C ALA A 67 -2.65 -5.24 -6.80
N THR A 68 -2.82 -5.91 -7.92
CA THR A 68 -1.84 -5.93 -9.01
C THR A 68 -2.56 -5.65 -10.31
N VAL A 69 -1.98 -4.79 -11.15
CA VAL A 69 -2.45 -4.50 -12.50
C VAL A 69 -1.32 -4.76 -13.48
N GLU A 70 -1.56 -5.66 -14.43
CA GLU A 70 -0.65 -5.90 -15.55
C GLU A 70 -1.10 -5.05 -16.74
N ILE A 71 -0.19 -4.24 -17.29
CA ILE A 71 -0.42 -3.42 -18.49
C ILE A 71 0.36 -4.02 -19.66
N THR A 72 -0.33 -4.29 -20.76
CA THR A 72 0.24 -4.86 -21.98
C THR A 72 -0.26 -4.15 -23.23
N ASN A 73 0.39 -4.41 -24.38
CA ASN A 73 -0.01 -3.92 -25.69
C ASN A 73 -0.24 -2.39 -25.73
N ALA A 74 0.55 -1.64 -24.97
CA ALA A 74 0.44 -0.19 -24.93
C ALA A 74 0.96 0.44 -26.23
N ASP A 75 0.15 1.32 -26.81
CA ASP A 75 0.36 2.05 -28.07
C ASP A 75 -0.15 3.50 -27.97
N ASP A 76 -0.14 4.26 -29.07
CA ASP A 76 -0.58 5.67 -29.07
C ASP A 76 -2.08 5.86 -28.73
N GLU A 77 -2.90 4.81 -28.80
CA GLU A 77 -4.35 4.87 -28.54
C GLU A 77 -4.71 4.46 -27.11
N GLY A 78 -3.93 3.57 -26.50
CA GLY A 78 -4.24 3.05 -25.18
C GLY A 78 -3.40 1.85 -24.77
N PHE A 79 -3.96 0.99 -23.92
CA PHE A 79 -3.34 -0.25 -23.48
C PHE A 79 -4.38 -1.27 -23.00
N ASP A 80 -4.00 -2.54 -23.03
CA ASP A 80 -4.77 -3.62 -22.42
C ASP A 80 -4.32 -3.79 -20.97
N PHE A 81 -5.27 -4.02 -20.05
CA PHE A 81 -4.96 -4.27 -18.65
C PHE A 81 -5.66 -5.52 -18.12
N SER A 82 -5.03 -6.16 -17.13
CA SER A 82 -5.62 -7.19 -16.29
C SER A 82 -5.29 -6.89 -14.83
N GLY A 83 -6.31 -6.74 -13.99
CA GLY A 83 -6.19 -6.37 -12.59
C GLY A 83 -6.73 -7.46 -11.66
N GLN A 84 -5.99 -7.73 -10.60
CA GLN A 84 -6.43 -8.51 -9.44
C GLN A 84 -6.51 -7.58 -8.24
N PHE A 85 -7.68 -7.48 -7.62
CA PHE A 85 -7.95 -6.54 -6.53
C PHE A 85 -8.39 -7.27 -5.28
N CYS A 86 -7.74 -6.99 -4.17
CA CYS A 86 -8.06 -7.56 -2.87
C CYS A 86 -8.47 -6.47 -1.88
N THR A 87 -9.43 -6.79 -1.01
CA THR A 87 -9.68 -6.03 0.22
C THR A 87 -10.13 -6.99 1.31
N PHE A 88 -9.25 -7.17 2.28
CA PHE A 88 -9.29 -8.21 3.30
C PHE A 88 -9.32 -9.61 2.69
N ALA A 89 -10.47 -10.27 2.72
CA ALA A 89 -10.69 -11.59 2.15
C ALA A 89 -11.65 -11.56 0.95
N LYS A 90 -11.88 -10.38 0.38
CA LYS A 90 -12.65 -10.18 -0.85
C LYS A 90 -11.71 -10.01 -2.02
N TYR A 91 -12.00 -10.74 -3.08
CA TYR A 91 -11.17 -10.79 -4.28
C TYR A 91 -12.03 -10.47 -5.49
N GLY A 92 -11.43 -9.77 -6.45
CA GLY A 92 -12.04 -9.39 -7.70
C GLY A 92 -11.00 -9.36 -8.79
N GLU A 93 -11.41 -9.70 -10.01
CA GLU A 93 -10.58 -9.62 -11.20
C GLU A 93 -11.28 -8.78 -12.25
N MET A 94 -10.50 -8.07 -13.05
CA MET A 94 -11.01 -7.28 -14.17
C MET A 94 -10.00 -7.24 -15.29
N GLU A 95 -10.49 -7.18 -16.52
CA GLU A 95 -9.67 -6.94 -17.70
C GLU A 95 -10.38 -5.98 -18.65
N GLY A 96 -9.61 -5.30 -19.48
CA GLY A 96 -10.15 -4.36 -20.45
C GLY A 96 -9.08 -3.65 -21.26
N ARG A 97 -9.53 -2.75 -22.14
CA ARG A 97 -8.65 -1.84 -22.88
C ARG A 97 -8.95 -0.40 -22.48
N ALA A 98 -7.99 0.25 -21.83
CA ALA A 98 -8.09 1.66 -21.48
C ALA A 98 -7.63 2.52 -22.67
N VAL A 99 -8.27 3.67 -22.87
CA VAL A 99 -7.97 4.59 -23.99
C VAL A 99 -7.44 5.90 -23.43
N TYR A 100 -6.35 6.42 -24.01
CA TYR A 100 -5.78 7.69 -23.58
C TYR A 100 -6.72 8.86 -23.89
N ILE A 101 -6.99 9.68 -22.87
CA ILE A 101 -7.71 10.96 -22.97
C ILE A 101 -6.77 12.16 -22.79
N SER A 102 -5.54 11.91 -22.34
CA SER A 102 -4.42 12.85 -22.30
C SER A 102 -3.09 12.07 -22.33
N ASP A 103 -1.96 12.78 -22.43
CA ASP A 103 -0.61 12.18 -22.39
C ASP A 103 -0.33 11.37 -21.11
N THR A 104 -1.08 11.63 -20.03
CA THR A 104 -0.87 11.03 -18.71
C THR A 104 -2.11 10.32 -18.17
N THR A 105 -3.20 10.23 -18.94
CA THR A 105 -4.46 9.67 -18.42
C THR A 105 -5.13 8.78 -19.45
N ALA A 106 -5.47 7.56 -19.03
CA ALA A 106 -6.34 6.66 -19.79
C ALA A 106 -7.61 6.33 -19.00
N VAL A 107 -8.68 5.94 -19.70
CA VAL A 107 -9.98 5.62 -19.09
C VAL A 107 -10.53 4.29 -19.61
N TRP A 108 -11.14 3.51 -18.72
CA TRP A 108 -11.92 2.32 -19.05
C TRP A 108 -13.30 2.33 -18.36
N PRO A 109 -14.38 1.95 -19.04
CA PRO A 109 -14.46 1.83 -20.49
C PRO A 109 -14.27 3.20 -21.17
N PRO A 110 -14.02 3.24 -22.49
CA PRO A 110 -13.93 4.49 -23.23
C PRO A 110 -15.18 5.35 -23.02
N LEU A 111 -15.00 6.67 -22.94
CA LEU A 111 -16.12 7.60 -22.89
C LEU A 111 -16.83 7.57 -24.26
N ASP A 112 -18.02 6.97 -24.34
CA ASP A 112 -18.83 7.02 -25.56
C ASP A 112 -19.37 8.44 -25.78
N ASP A 113 -19.24 8.93 -27.02
CA ASP A 113 -19.84 10.21 -27.45
C ASP A 113 -21.38 10.14 -27.58
N ASP A 114 -21.97 8.94 -27.53
CA ASP A 114 -23.42 8.70 -27.65
C ASP A 114 -23.94 7.92 -26.43
N PRO A 115 -24.55 8.60 -25.44
CA PRO A 115 -25.12 7.92 -24.30
C PRO A 115 -26.42 7.23 -24.75
N ASP A 116 -26.33 5.99 -25.23
CA ASP A 116 -27.50 5.12 -25.16
C ASP A 116 -27.79 4.89 -23.66
N PRO A 117 -28.89 5.44 -23.10
CA PRO A 117 -29.20 5.35 -21.68
C PRO A 117 -29.46 3.92 -21.20
N VAL A 118 -29.45 2.94 -22.11
CA VAL A 118 -29.66 1.51 -21.81
C VAL A 118 -28.33 0.75 -21.66
N SER A 119 -27.19 1.32 -22.09
CA SER A 119 -25.88 0.65 -22.07
C SER A 119 -24.74 1.48 -21.45
N THR A 120 -25.08 2.60 -20.81
CA THR A 120 -24.08 3.44 -20.14
C THR A 120 -23.32 2.60 -19.11
N PRO A 121 -21.99 2.56 -19.16
CA PRO A 121 -21.23 1.80 -18.20
C PRO A 121 -21.49 2.33 -16.80
N SER A 122 -21.73 1.41 -15.86
CA SER A 122 -22.12 1.74 -14.49
C SER A 122 -21.06 2.56 -13.75
N GLY A 123 -19.83 2.61 -14.26
CA GLY A 123 -18.75 3.48 -13.80
C GLY A 123 -17.57 3.52 -14.77
N TYR A 124 -16.56 4.31 -14.42
CA TYR A 124 -15.28 4.46 -15.12
C TYR A 124 -14.11 4.20 -14.17
N ILE A 125 -13.00 3.76 -14.74
CA ILE A 125 -11.68 3.64 -14.11
C ILE A 125 -10.74 4.56 -14.86
N TYR A 126 -10.09 5.45 -14.13
CA TYR A 126 -9.05 6.33 -14.64
C TYR A 126 -7.69 5.80 -14.20
N PHE A 127 -6.77 5.75 -15.16
CA PHE A 127 -5.37 5.38 -14.99
C PHE A 127 -4.54 6.64 -15.23
N GLU A 128 -4.03 7.24 -14.17
CA GLU A 128 -3.24 8.48 -14.21
C GLU A 128 -1.77 8.15 -13.95
N PHE A 129 -0.90 8.46 -14.91
CA PHE A 129 0.53 8.21 -14.84
C PHE A 129 1.28 9.50 -14.52
N ASP A 130 2.16 9.47 -13.53
CA ASP A 130 3.07 10.56 -13.23
C ASP A 130 4.50 10.06 -12.98
N ASP A 131 5.37 10.93 -12.45
CA ASP A 131 6.76 10.61 -12.16
C ASP A 131 6.91 9.67 -10.94
N GLN A 132 5.85 9.48 -10.16
CA GLN A 132 5.84 8.65 -8.95
C GLN A 132 5.26 7.26 -9.23
N GLY A 133 4.26 7.15 -10.10
CA GLY A 133 3.69 5.86 -10.48
C GLY A 133 2.36 5.95 -11.23
N LEU A 134 1.48 4.99 -10.93
CA LEU A 134 0.14 4.86 -11.49
C LEU A 134 -0.90 5.10 -10.40
N HIS A 135 -1.73 6.11 -10.58
CA HIS A 135 -2.90 6.37 -9.75
C HIS A 135 -4.14 5.81 -10.43
N ILE A 136 -4.81 4.86 -9.78
CA ILE A 136 -6.09 4.33 -10.23
C ILE A 136 -7.21 4.96 -9.41
N THR A 137 -8.15 5.62 -10.09
CA THR A 137 -9.38 6.13 -9.47
C THR A 137 -10.60 5.62 -10.21
N THR A 138 -11.75 5.66 -9.56
CA THR A 138 -13.00 5.18 -10.14
C THR A 138 -14.14 6.13 -9.89
N GLU A 139 -15.00 6.28 -10.87
CA GLU A 139 -16.23 7.06 -10.80
C GLU A 139 -17.42 6.15 -11.09
N GLY A 140 -18.51 6.28 -10.34
CA GLY A 140 -19.67 5.40 -10.48
C GLY A 140 -19.48 4.02 -9.83
N ASN A 141 -20.31 3.06 -10.25
CA ASN A 141 -20.33 1.70 -9.74
C ASN A 141 -19.62 0.75 -10.71
N ILE A 142 -18.39 0.37 -10.34
CA ILE A 142 -17.59 -0.62 -11.05
C ILE A 142 -17.80 -1.98 -10.35
N ASP A 143 -18.35 -2.95 -11.07
CA ASP A 143 -18.52 -4.31 -10.53
C ASP A 143 -17.27 -5.15 -10.81
N VAL A 144 -16.38 -5.21 -9.81
CA VAL A 144 -15.22 -6.11 -9.74
C VAL A 144 -15.53 -7.34 -8.88
N GLY A 145 -16.80 -7.63 -8.60
CA GLY A 145 -17.20 -8.57 -7.58
C GLY A 145 -17.35 -7.91 -6.19
N PRO A 146 -17.59 -8.71 -5.15
CA PRO A 146 -18.11 -8.20 -3.88
C PRO A 146 -17.03 -7.50 -3.04
N GLY A 147 -16.83 -6.21 -3.27
CA GLY A 147 -16.19 -5.27 -2.35
C GLY A 147 -14.66 -5.12 -2.32
N PRO A 148 -13.86 -5.56 -3.32
CA PRO A 148 -12.46 -5.14 -3.38
C PRO A 148 -12.33 -3.68 -3.82
N SER A 149 -11.32 -3.00 -3.27
CA SER A 149 -10.96 -1.62 -3.60
C SER A 149 -9.96 -1.59 -4.75
N HIS A 150 -10.42 -1.17 -5.92
CA HIS A 150 -9.61 -1.00 -7.12
C HIS A 150 -8.81 0.31 -7.14
N SER A 151 -9.23 1.30 -6.36
CA SER A 151 -8.59 2.62 -6.35
C SER A 151 -7.37 2.66 -5.44
N GLY A 152 -6.34 3.39 -5.83
CA GLY A 152 -5.13 3.58 -5.04
C GLY A 152 -3.93 3.97 -5.88
N PHE A 153 -2.76 4.00 -5.22
CA PHE A 153 -1.48 4.28 -5.85
C PHE A 153 -0.71 2.98 -6.10
N PHE A 154 -0.12 2.87 -7.28
CA PHE A 154 0.55 1.67 -7.78
C PHE A 154 1.96 2.02 -8.27
N ILE A 155 2.91 1.14 -7.98
CA ILE A 155 4.31 1.27 -8.40
C ILE A 155 4.78 0.01 -9.13
N GLN A 156 5.82 0.14 -9.93
CA GLN A 156 6.53 -1.02 -10.49
C GLN A 156 7.58 -1.50 -9.47
N GLY A 157 7.61 -2.81 -9.23
CA GLY A 157 8.49 -3.44 -8.23
C GLY A 157 7.74 -3.81 -6.94
N ASP A 158 8.49 -3.95 -5.85
CA ASP A 158 7.95 -4.42 -4.57
C ASP A 158 7.11 -3.31 -3.90
N PRO A 159 5.84 -3.56 -3.54
CA PRO A 159 5.00 -2.59 -2.85
C PRO A 159 5.46 -2.40 -1.40
N HIS A 160 5.18 -1.22 -0.85
CA HIS A 160 5.34 -0.92 0.57
C HIS A 160 3.96 -0.79 1.21
N TYR A 161 3.68 -1.61 2.23
CA TYR A 161 2.41 -1.58 2.94
C TYR A 161 2.54 -0.82 4.25
N ILE A 162 1.47 -0.10 4.62
CA ILE A 162 1.43 0.70 5.85
C ILE A 162 1.63 -0.17 7.11
N ASN A 163 1.30 -1.46 7.02
CA ASN A 163 1.36 -2.42 8.12
C ASN A 163 2.52 -3.43 7.99
N ASP A 164 3.52 -3.21 7.14
CA ASP A 164 4.64 -4.15 6.99
C ASP A 164 5.42 -4.37 8.30
N GLU A 165 5.41 -3.38 9.21
CA GLU A 165 6.05 -3.49 10.53
C GLU A 165 5.06 -3.88 11.65
N TYR A 166 3.75 -3.94 11.40
CA TYR A 166 2.74 -4.12 12.44
C TYR A 166 2.92 -5.39 13.26
N ILE A 167 3.38 -6.49 12.67
CA ILE A 167 3.62 -7.73 13.40
C ILE A 167 4.74 -7.54 14.41
N ALA A 168 5.85 -6.95 13.99
CA ALA A 168 7.02 -6.69 14.83
C ALA A 168 6.75 -5.59 15.88
N GLU A 169 5.84 -4.65 15.59
CA GLU A 169 5.39 -3.63 16.54
C GLU A 169 4.38 -4.17 17.55
N THR A 170 3.55 -5.13 17.14
CA THR A 170 2.48 -5.69 17.99
C THR A 170 3.01 -6.80 18.89
N PHE A 171 3.83 -7.70 18.35
CA PHE A 171 4.32 -8.90 19.04
C PHE A 171 5.85 -8.89 19.19
N SER A 172 6.31 -9.28 20.37
CA SER A 172 7.68 -9.69 20.61
C SER A 172 7.95 -11.09 20.07
N GLU A 173 9.22 -11.41 19.84
CA GLU A 173 9.64 -12.76 19.43
C GLU A 173 9.24 -13.82 20.46
N ASP A 174 9.33 -13.50 21.76
CA ASP A 174 8.94 -14.40 22.84
C ASP A 174 7.43 -14.72 22.81
N GLU A 175 6.58 -13.71 22.56
CA GLU A 175 5.13 -13.91 22.43
C GLU A 175 4.80 -14.78 21.22
N LEU A 176 5.44 -14.55 20.06
CA LEU A 176 5.26 -15.40 18.88
C LEU A 176 5.73 -16.85 19.14
N SER A 177 6.82 -17.02 19.90
CA SER A 177 7.30 -18.34 20.31
C SER A 177 6.27 -19.04 21.19
N VAL A 178 5.73 -18.37 22.20
CA VAL A 178 4.68 -18.92 23.07
C VAL A 178 3.45 -19.30 22.25
N MET A 179 3.05 -18.46 21.29
CA MET A 179 1.93 -18.78 20.39
C MET A 179 2.15 -20.07 19.60
N SER A 180 3.37 -20.30 19.10
CA SER A 180 3.72 -21.54 18.39
C SER A 180 3.73 -22.79 19.28
N GLU A 181 3.86 -22.62 20.60
CA GLU A 181 3.84 -23.71 21.57
C GLU A 181 2.42 -24.06 22.04
N ILE A 182 1.55 -23.05 22.22
CA ILE A 182 0.17 -23.26 22.71
C ILE A 182 -0.80 -23.69 21.61
N LEU A 183 -0.48 -23.40 20.35
CA LEU A 183 -1.26 -23.82 19.19
C LEU A 183 -0.67 -25.07 18.56
N THR A 184 -1.51 -25.87 17.89
CA THR A 184 -0.99 -26.88 16.96
C THR A 184 -0.33 -26.18 15.76
N GLN A 185 0.59 -26.87 15.06
CA GLN A 185 1.24 -26.30 13.89
C GLN A 185 0.24 -25.80 12.83
N GLU A 186 -0.82 -26.57 12.57
CA GLU A 186 -1.90 -26.19 11.66
C GLU A 186 -2.61 -24.91 12.11
N GLN A 187 -2.97 -24.80 13.39
CA GLN A 187 -3.60 -23.59 13.93
C GLN A 187 -2.66 -22.38 13.90
N TYR A 188 -1.38 -22.58 14.13
CA TYR A 188 -0.40 -21.49 14.10
C TYR A 188 -0.18 -20.96 12.67
N GLU A 189 0.02 -21.86 11.70
CA GLU A 189 0.32 -21.51 10.32
C GLU A 189 -0.94 -21.06 9.55
N ASP A 190 -2.06 -21.79 9.69
CA ASP A 190 -3.25 -21.60 8.85
C ASP A 190 -4.34 -20.71 9.49
N GLU A 191 -4.33 -20.53 10.81
CA GLU A 191 -5.27 -19.61 11.50
C GLU A 191 -4.53 -18.34 11.98
N PHE A 192 -3.64 -18.47 12.97
CA PHE A 192 -3.04 -17.33 13.65
C PHE A 192 -2.20 -16.45 12.71
N THR A 193 -1.27 -17.05 11.96
CA THR A 193 -0.42 -16.31 11.02
C THR A 193 -1.23 -15.69 9.89
N VAL A 194 -2.24 -16.40 9.40
CA VAL A 194 -3.15 -15.87 8.36
C VAL A 194 -3.91 -14.66 8.89
N ASP A 195 -4.47 -14.74 10.09
CA ASP A 195 -5.25 -13.66 10.69
C ASP A 195 -4.39 -12.43 10.97
N ILE A 196 -3.19 -12.58 11.54
CA ILE A 196 -2.28 -11.44 11.75
C ILE A 196 -1.98 -10.71 10.44
N ASN A 197 -1.79 -11.45 9.34
CA ASN A 197 -1.46 -10.86 8.04
C ASN A 197 -2.66 -10.23 7.31
N ARG A 198 -3.88 -10.56 7.72
CA ARG A 198 -5.12 -10.18 7.00
C ARG A 198 -6.06 -9.27 7.79
N THR A 199 -5.73 -8.99 9.04
CA THR A 199 -6.56 -8.19 9.93
C THR A 199 -5.93 -6.83 10.21
N GLN A 200 -6.77 -5.88 10.58
CA GLN A 200 -6.34 -4.71 11.32
C GLN A 200 -6.23 -5.10 12.79
N MET A 201 -5.16 -4.64 13.44
CA MET A 201 -4.94 -4.88 14.86
C MET A 201 -5.17 -3.58 15.64
N ILE A 202 -5.96 -3.68 16.72
CA ILE A 202 -6.16 -2.62 17.69
C ILE A 202 -5.68 -3.13 19.04
N THR A 203 -4.83 -2.35 19.71
CA THR A 203 -4.33 -2.68 21.04
C THR A 203 -4.90 -1.72 22.08
N SER A 204 -5.25 -2.25 23.25
CA SER A 204 -5.69 -1.46 24.41
C SER A 204 -5.20 -2.07 25.72
N ASP A 205 -4.93 -1.23 26.72
CA ASP A 205 -4.58 -1.69 28.06
C ASP A 205 -5.81 -2.26 28.78
N ILE A 206 -5.61 -3.34 29.54
CA ILE A 206 -6.68 -4.05 30.25
C ILE A 206 -6.28 -4.46 31.68
N GLU A 207 -7.28 -4.68 32.52
CA GLU A 207 -7.19 -5.37 33.81
C GLU A 207 -8.13 -6.58 33.82
N LEU A 208 -7.61 -7.76 34.14
CA LEU A 208 -8.37 -9.00 34.33
C LEU A 208 -9.13 -8.99 35.66
N GLU A 209 -10.17 -9.82 35.78
CA GLU A 209 -10.97 -9.96 37.02
C GLU A 209 -10.16 -10.34 38.27
N ASP A 210 -9.00 -10.98 38.09
CA ASP A 210 -8.09 -11.34 39.18
C ASP A 210 -7.06 -10.25 39.53
N GLY A 211 -7.13 -9.10 38.85
CA GLY A 211 -6.30 -7.92 39.06
C GLY A 211 -4.97 -7.93 38.29
N ARG A 212 -4.71 -8.94 37.45
CA ARG A 212 -3.56 -8.88 36.52
C ARG A 212 -3.82 -7.82 35.44
N THR A 213 -2.79 -7.07 35.09
CA THR A 213 -2.80 -6.07 34.03
C THR A 213 -2.15 -6.62 32.77
N GLY A 214 -2.43 -5.98 31.64
CA GLY A 214 -1.83 -6.33 30.37
C GLY A 214 -2.44 -5.56 29.20
N ARG A 215 -2.43 -6.18 28.03
CA ARG A 215 -2.99 -5.64 26.79
C ARG A 215 -3.94 -6.61 26.10
N LEU A 216 -5.01 -6.07 25.55
CA LEU A 216 -5.87 -6.73 24.56
C LEU A 216 -5.35 -6.37 23.17
N ILE A 217 -5.24 -7.37 22.31
CA ILE A 217 -5.04 -7.23 20.87
C ILE A 217 -6.30 -7.77 20.20
N HIS A 218 -7.04 -6.88 19.55
CA HIS A 218 -8.20 -7.21 18.74
C HIS A 218 -7.81 -7.19 17.27
N GLY A 219 -7.69 -8.37 16.66
CA GLY A 219 -7.46 -8.55 15.23
C GLY A 219 -8.78 -8.78 14.50
N PHE A 220 -9.16 -7.87 13.60
CA PHE A 220 -10.39 -8.01 12.82
C PHE A 220 -10.24 -7.56 11.37
N ALA A 221 -11.04 -8.16 10.47
CA ALA A 221 -11.12 -7.77 9.07
C ALA A 221 -12.43 -6.97 8.82
N PRO A 222 -12.36 -5.63 8.64
CA PRO A 222 -13.52 -4.82 8.31
C PRO A 222 -14.35 -5.35 7.12
N GLY A 223 -15.67 -5.41 7.31
CA GLY A 223 -16.60 -5.82 6.25
C GLY A 223 -16.56 -7.31 5.90
N ALA A 224 -15.95 -8.15 6.74
CA ALA A 224 -15.83 -9.59 6.52
C ALA A 224 -17.05 -10.37 7.01
N ALA A 225 -17.68 -11.06 6.06
CA ALA A 225 -18.56 -12.21 6.28
C ALA A 225 -17.75 -13.53 6.42
N LEU A 226 -16.44 -13.46 6.72
CA LEU A 226 -15.50 -14.55 6.40
C LEU A 226 -14.72 -15.14 7.59
N GLY A 227 -15.06 -14.81 8.84
CA GLY A 227 -14.52 -15.54 10.00
C GLY A 227 -13.00 -15.48 10.14
N VAL A 228 -12.41 -14.31 9.86
CA VAL A 228 -10.97 -14.01 10.03
C VAL A 228 -10.85 -13.00 11.17
N GLY A 229 -10.05 -13.31 12.18
CA GLY A 229 -9.85 -12.45 13.34
C GLY A 229 -9.72 -13.21 14.65
N PHE A 230 -9.23 -12.49 15.65
CA PHE A 230 -9.01 -13.02 16.99
C PHE A 230 -9.07 -11.92 18.04
N ASP A 231 -9.31 -12.35 19.27
CA ASP A 231 -9.01 -11.57 20.46
C ASP A 231 -7.88 -12.26 21.22
N MET A 232 -6.89 -11.48 21.63
CA MET A 232 -5.77 -11.97 22.44
C MET A 232 -5.53 -11.07 23.64
N LEU A 233 -5.46 -11.65 24.83
CA LEU A 233 -5.03 -10.96 26.04
C LEU A 233 -3.61 -11.40 26.37
N ILE A 234 -2.70 -10.45 26.53
CA ILE A 234 -1.34 -10.70 26.99
C ILE A 234 -1.14 -9.91 28.28
N THR A 235 -0.97 -10.64 29.37
CA THR A 235 -0.73 -10.08 30.71
C THR A 235 0.73 -9.68 30.91
N ASP A 236 0.99 -8.75 31.82
CA ASP A 236 2.35 -8.24 32.10
C ASP A 236 3.31 -9.31 32.63
N ASP A 237 2.79 -10.42 33.17
CA ASP A 237 3.56 -11.60 33.59
C ASP A 237 3.74 -12.65 32.49
N GLY A 238 3.32 -12.34 31.25
CA GLY A 238 3.58 -13.15 30.05
C GLY A 238 2.57 -14.28 29.82
N ILE A 239 1.42 -14.27 30.51
CA ILE A 239 0.33 -15.20 30.22
C ILE A 239 -0.48 -14.68 29.03
N ILE A 240 -0.71 -15.56 28.06
CA ILE A 240 -1.46 -15.31 26.83
C ILE A 240 -2.77 -16.09 26.87
N TYR A 241 -3.87 -15.40 26.55
CA TYR A 241 -5.16 -16.00 26.24
C TYR A 241 -5.53 -15.63 24.81
N TYR A 242 -5.68 -16.62 23.94
CA TYR A 242 -6.01 -16.44 22.53
C TYR A 242 -7.39 -17.04 22.23
N LEU A 243 -8.24 -16.29 21.55
CA LEU A 243 -9.52 -16.75 21.06
C LEU A 243 -9.69 -16.33 19.59
N ASN A 244 -9.60 -17.30 18.68
CA ASN A 244 -9.96 -17.09 17.29
C ASN A 244 -11.48 -16.90 17.14
N ILE A 245 -11.90 -16.10 16.16
CA ILE A 245 -13.32 -15.87 15.86
C ILE A 245 -14.08 -17.15 15.48
N THR A 246 -13.38 -18.19 15.02
CA THR A 246 -13.93 -19.53 14.75
C THR A 246 -14.13 -20.39 16.01
N GLY A 247 -13.63 -19.94 17.17
CA GLY A 247 -13.79 -20.59 18.46
C GLY A 247 -12.56 -21.36 18.97
N THR A 248 -11.45 -21.35 18.22
CA THR A 248 -10.17 -21.90 18.71
C THR A 248 -9.68 -21.08 19.90
N PHE A 249 -9.67 -21.70 21.08
CA PHE A 249 -9.12 -21.11 22.30
C PHE A 249 -7.81 -21.79 22.70
N ALA A 250 -6.80 -21.00 23.07
CA ALA A 250 -5.53 -21.50 23.59
C ALA A 250 -4.95 -20.57 24.65
N THR A 251 -4.24 -21.13 25.62
CA THR A 251 -3.55 -20.36 26.66
C THR A 251 -2.35 -21.13 27.21
N ASN A 252 -1.33 -20.40 27.68
CA ASN A 252 -0.23 -20.95 28.48
C ASN A 252 -0.51 -20.92 30.00
N ASP A 253 -1.68 -20.45 30.43
CA ASP A 253 -2.11 -20.54 31.83
C ASP A 253 -2.52 -21.97 32.17
N GLY A 254 -1.57 -22.75 32.71
CA GLY A 254 -1.82 -24.13 33.11
C GLY A 254 -2.82 -24.31 34.26
N SER A 255 -3.33 -23.22 34.85
CA SER A 255 -4.38 -23.26 35.88
C SER A 255 -5.76 -22.84 35.36
N TYR A 256 -5.84 -22.35 34.12
CA TYR A 256 -7.08 -21.91 33.51
C TYR A 256 -7.82 -23.09 32.86
N GLU A 257 -9.03 -23.36 33.32
CA GLU A 257 -9.86 -24.49 32.85
C GLU A 257 -10.97 -24.04 31.89
N GLY A 258 -11.04 -22.74 31.55
CA GLY A 258 -12.03 -22.18 30.65
C GLY A 258 -11.69 -22.38 29.17
N THR A 259 -12.68 -22.14 28.31
CA THR A 259 -12.54 -22.17 26.84
C THR A 259 -12.88 -20.83 26.18
N GLU A 260 -13.00 -19.79 26.98
CA GLU A 260 -13.32 -18.42 26.57
C GLU A 260 -12.26 -17.49 27.15
N LEU A 261 -12.23 -16.23 26.72
CA LEU A 261 -11.36 -15.25 27.37
C LEU A 261 -11.80 -15.03 28.82
N PRO A 262 -10.85 -14.87 29.77
CA PRO A 262 -11.17 -14.42 31.12
C PRO A 262 -11.86 -13.05 31.08
N GLY A 263 -12.66 -12.74 32.09
CA GLY A 263 -13.27 -11.42 32.21
C GLY A 263 -12.20 -10.33 32.33
N TYR A 264 -12.39 -9.22 31.61
CA TYR A 264 -11.48 -8.08 31.60
C TYR A 264 -12.23 -6.75 31.48
N SER A 265 -11.53 -5.66 31.80
CA SER A 265 -12.00 -4.29 31.60
C SER A 265 -10.89 -3.41 31.03
N ASN A 266 -11.26 -2.43 30.21
CA ASN A 266 -10.33 -1.43 29.67
C ASN A 266 -9.96 -0.42 30.77
N ILE A 267 -8.69 -0.03 30.83
CA ILE A 267 -8.15 0.93 31.81
C ILE A 267 -7.68 2.24 31.19
#